data_AF-A0A381ICZ7-F1
#
_entry.id   AF-A0A381ICZ7-F1
#
_cell.length_a   1.000
_cell.length_b   1.000
_cell.length_c   1.000
_cell.angle_alpha   90.00
_cell.angle_beta   90.00
_cell.angle_gamma   90.00
#
_symmetry.space_group_name_H-M   'P 1'
#
loop_
_entity.id
_entity.type
_entity.pdbx_description
1 polymer ?
#
loop_
_entity_poly.entity_id
_entity_poly.type
_entity_poly.pdbx_seq_one_letter_code
_entity_poly.pdbx_strand_id
1 'polypeptide(L)'
;MCYTGITGIYFPFTGEANVNIAIPDLYIPCTVEHEMAHQRGFASEDEANFIAYLTSIKHPNIDFNYSGYILALNYTASALSKVDYNAYVDISAGISDSVRRDLKNESEFWQKYEGKINEISNEFNNSYLKANGVTEGTQSYGKMVDLLLTYYELYPYN
;
A
#
# COMPACT_ATOMS: atom_id res chain seq x y z
N MET A 1 3.09 -0.22 -16.24
CA MET A 1 2.13 -1.19 -15.65
C MET A 1 0.80 -0.53 -15.23
N CYS A 2 0.63 0.79 -15.35
CA CYS A 2 -0.55 1.51 -14.82
C CYS A 2 -1.92 1.00 -15.35
N TYR A 3 -2.02 0.61 -16.63
CA TYR A 3 -3.26 0.07 -17.19
C TYR A 3 -3.72 -1.26 -16.58
N THR A 4 -2.85 -1.97 -15.86
CA THR A 4 -3.21 -3.21 -15.15
C THR A 4 -3.45 -2.99 -13.66
N GLY A 5 -3.28 -1.76 -13.16
CA GLY A 5 -3.33 -1.42 -11.73
C GLY A 5 -2.07 -1.81 -10.94
N ILE A 6 -1.06 -2.39 -11.59
CA ILE A 6 0.13 -2.91 -10.91
C ILE A 6 1.16 -1.78 -10.73
N THR A 7 1.56 -1.55 -9.47
CA THR A 7 2.57 -0.56 -9.06
C THR A 7 3.95 -1.18 -8.91
N GLY A 8 4.04 -2.46 -8.55
CA GLY A 8 5.28 -3.22 -8.45
C GLY A 8 5.04 -4.71 -8.68
N ILE A 9 6.12 -5.46 -8.91
CA ILE A 9 6.10 -6.91 -9.07
C ILE A 9 7.43 -7.53 -8.66
N TYR A 10 7.36 -8.45 -7.70
CA TYR A 10 8.43 -9.38 -7.38
C TYR A 10 8.34 -10.62 -8.26
N PHE A 11 9.43 -10.94 -8.98
CA PHE A 11 9.51 -12.12 -9.83
C PHE A 11 10.30 -13.25 -9.15
N PRO A 12 9.63 -14.34 -8.69
CA PRO A 12 10.26 -15.34 -7.81
C PRO A 12 11.34 -16.20 -8.49
N PHE A 13 11.32 -16.33 -9.81
CA PHE A 13 12.29 -17.15 -10.53
C PHE A 13 13.63 -16.43 -10.78
N THR A 14 13.62 -15.10 -10.87
CA THR A 14 14.86 -14.30 -10.99
C THR A 14 15.24 -13.64 -9.67
N GLY A 15 14.32 -13.58 -8.70
CA GLY A 15 14.52 -12.90 -7.43
C GLY A 15 14.51 -11.37 -7.55
N GLU A 16 13.97 -10.82 -8.63
CA GLU A 16 13.99 -9.38 -8.93
C GLU A 16 12.71 -8.68 -8.45
N ALA A 17 12.89 -7.62 -7.67
CA ALA A 17 11.84 -6.66 -7.34
C ALA A 17 11.81 -5.57 -8.43
N ASN A 18 10.68 -5.44 -9.14
CA ASN A 18 10.50 -4.46 -10.21
C ASN A 18 9.44 -3.44 -9.81
N VAL A 19 9.70 -2.16 -10.08
CA VAL A 19 8.80 -1.05 -9.70
C VAL A 19 8.36 -0.26 -10.92
N ASN A 20 7.09 0.08 -10.96
CA ASN A 20 6.51 0.93 -11.98
C ASN A 20 6.77 2.41 -11.65
N ILE A 21 7.87 2.97 -12.17
CA ILE A 21 8.23 4.38 -11.95
C ILE A 21 7.30 5.41 -12.64
N ALA A 22 6.22 4.96 -13.30
CA ALA A 22 5.23 5.83 -13.92
C ALA A 22 4.06 6.18 -12.98
N ILE A 23 4.02 5.64 -11.76
CA ILE A 23 3.05 6.03 -10.72
C ILE A 23 3.44 7.38 -10.10
N PRO A 24 2.56 8.08 -9.36
CA PRO A 24 2.94 9.30 -8.68
C PRO A 24 4.14 9.09 -7.76
N ASP A 25 5.13 9.98 -7.84
CA ASP A 25 6.45 9.82 -7.22
C ASP A 25 6.38 9.50 -5.72
N LEU A 26 5.41 10.06 -5.01
CA LEU A 26 5.22 9.85 -3.57
C LEU A 26 4.96 8.39 -3.19
N TYR A 27 4.50 7.54 -4.12
CA TYR A 27 4.26 6.12 -3.89
C TYR A 27 5.43 5.23 -4.29
N ILE A 28 6.42 5.77 -5.02
CA ILE A 28 7.57 4.97 -5.46
C ILE A 28 8.33 4.40 -4.27
N PRO A 29 8.66 5.16 -3.20
CA PRO A 29 9.44 4.61 -2.09
C PRO A 29 8.74 3.44 -1.38
N CYS A 30 7.47 3.58 -0.96
CA CYS A 30 6.76 2.49 -0.30
C CYS A 30 6.53 1.29 -1.24
N THR A 31 6.38 1.52 -2.55
CA THR A 31 6.29 0.42 -3.54
C THR A 31 7.62 -0.33 -3.65
N VAL A 32 8.76 0.37 -3.67
CA VAL A 32 10.09 -0.26 -3.65
C VAL A 32 10.25 -1.12 -2.39
N GLU A 33 9.95 -0.57 -1.22
CA GLU A 33 10.10 -1.30 0.04
C GLU A 33 9.15 -2.50 0.15
N HIS A 34 7.93 -2.38 -0.38
CA HIS A 34 6.98 -3.49 -0.50
C HIS A 34 7.54 -4.63 -1.36
N GLU A 35 8.01 -4.34 -2.58
CA GLU A 35 8.57 -5.38 -3.44
C GLU A 35 9.87 -5.96 -2.88
N MET A 36 10.65 -5.16 -2.14
CA MET A 36 11.80 -5.65 -1.39
C MET A 36 11.39 -6.57 -0.23
N ALA A 37 10.25 -6.36 0.42
CA ALA A 37 9.73 -7.28 1.43
C ALA A 37 9.40 -8.65 0.80
N HIS A 38 8.77 -8.66 -0.37
CA HIS A 38 8.58 -9.89 -1.15
C HIS A 38 9.90 -10.56 -1.52
N GLN A 39 10.89 -9.78 -1.95
CA GLN A 39 12.24 -10.28 -2.23
C GLN A 39 12.90 -10.91 -0.99
N ARG A 40 12.53 -10.48 0.22
CA ARG A 40 12.98 -11.07 1.50
C ARG A 40 12.16 -12.26 1.97
N GLY A 41 11.17 -12.70 1.18
CA GLY A 41 10.39 -13.91 1.44
C GLY A 41 9.07 -13.70 2.18
N PHE A 42 8.64 -12.45 2.37
CA PHE A 42 7.31 -12.16 2.92
C PHE A 42 6.28 -12.23 1.81
N ALA A 43 5.55 -13.33 1.69
CA ALA A 43 4.58 -13.55 0.61
C ALA A 43 3.24 -12.83 0.81
N SER A 44 2.88 -12.49 2.06
CA SER A 44 1.61 -11.82 2.36
C SER A 44 1.68 -10.33 1.98
N GLU A 45 0.74 -9.88 1.15
CA GLU A 45 0.58 -8.47 0.77
C GLU A 45 0.41 -7.54 1.98
N ASP A 46 -0.39 -7.93 2.98
CA ASP A 46 -0.57 -7.16 4.21
C ASP A 46 0.73 -7.02 5.00
N GLU A 47 1.51 -8.10 5.11
CA GLU A 47 2.80 -8.09 5.79
C GLU A 47 3.83 -7.27 5.00
N ALA A 48 3.85 -7.39 3.67
CA ALA A 48 4.71 -6.59 2.80
C ALA A 48 4.39 -5.10 2.90
N ASN A 49 3.11 -4.70 2.89
CA ASN A 49 2.68 -3.32 3.11
C ASN A 49 3.04 -2.82 4.51
N PHE A 50 2.87 -3.65 5.54
CA PHE A 50 3.26 -3.28 6.90
C PHE A 50 4.78 -3.14 7.06
N ILE A 51 5.56 -4.03 6.44
CA ILE A 51 7.03 -3.93 6.42
C ILE A 51 7.46 -2.66 5.69
N ALA A 52 6.88 -2.36 4.52
CA ALA A 52 7.13 -1.14 3.78
C ALA A 52 6.83 0.10 4.65
N TYR A 53 5.71 0.12 5.36
CA TYR A 53 5.43 1.17 6.33
C TYR A 53 6.55 1.30 7.39
N LEU A 54 6.92 0.20 8.04
CA LEU A 54 7.92 0.19 9.11
C LEU A 54 9.31 0.62 8.64
N THR A 55 9.72 0.20 7.44
CA THR A 55 11.00 0.60 6.86
C THR A 55 10.98 2.07 6.47
N SER A 56 9.90 2.53 5.84
CA SER A 56 9.70 3.92 5.42
C SER A 56 9.81 4.89 6.58
N ILE A 57 9.10 4.65 7.69
CA ILE A 57 9.10 5.58 8.84
C ILE A 57 10.45 5.60 9.58
N LYS A 58 11.29 4.57 9.41
CA LYS A 58 12.64 4.47 10.01
C LYS A 58 13.73 4.91 9.04
N HIS A 59 13.39 5.21 7.80
CA HIS A 59 14.34 5.63 6.78
C HIS A 59 14.84 7.07 7.07
N PRO A 60 16.12 7.39 6.80
CA PRO A 60 16.67 8.74 7.05
C PRO A 60 16.23 9.80 6.03
N ASN A 61 15.73 9.41 4.86
CA ASN A 61 15.21 10.33 3.84
C ASN A 61 13.71 10.55 4.01
N ILE A 62 13.32 11.81 4.22
CA ILE A 62 11.95 12.27 4.45
C ILE A 62 10.95 11.83 3.35
N ASP A 63 11.39 11.65 2.11
CA ASP A 63 10.51 11.20 1.02
C ASP A 63 10.00 9.78 1.28
N PHE A 64 10.83 8.92 1.87
CA PHE A 64 10.42 7.58 2.30
C PHE A 64 9.45 7.66 3.47
N ASN A 65 9.75 8.48 4.48
CA ASN A 65 8.86 8.63 5.63
C ASN A 65 7.47 9.11 5.16
N TYR A 66 7.42 10.11 4.28
CA TYR A 66 6.16 10.61 3.74
C TYR A 66 5.40 9.53 2.96
N SER A 67 6.10 8.80 2.08
CA SER A 67 5.54 7.68 1.32
C SER A 67 4.90 6.63 2.24
N GLY A 68 5.61 6.21 3.29
CA GLY A 68 5.10 5.26 4.27
C GLY A 68 3.90 5.79 5.05
N TYR A 69 3.93 7.04 5.50
CA TYR A 69 2.78 7.63 6.20
C TYR A 69 1.56 7.77 5.30
N ILE A 70 1.72 8.10 4.01
CA ILE A 70 0.62 8.13 3.05
C ILE A 70 0.05 6.73 2.81
N LEU A 71 0.90 5.70 2.70
CA LEU A 71 0.47 4.30 2.65
C LEU A 71 -0.42 3.97 3.86
N ALA A 72 0.06 4.21 5.07
CA ALA A 72 -0.71 3.95 6.29
C ALA A 72 -2.00 4.79 6.37
N LEU A 73 -1.95 6.06 5.96
CA LEU A 73 -3.12 6.93 5.91
C LEU A 73 -4.21 6.35 4.99
N ASN A 74 -3.86 5.91 3.78
CA ASN A 74 -4.82 5.34 2.84
C ASN A 74 -5.49 4.07 3.38
N TYR A 75 -4.71 3.16 3.98
CA TYR A 75 -5.24 1.93 4.57
C TYR A 75 -6.16 2.22 5.76
N THR A 76 -5.71 3.05 6.71
CA THR A 76 -6.47 3.38 7.92
C THR A 76 -7.71 4.22 7.60
N ALA A 77 -7.63 5.18 6.68
CA ALA A 77 -8.78 5.96 6.21
C ALA A 77 -9.83 5.08 5.52
N SER A 78 -9.40 4.18 4.63
CA SER A 78 -10.29 3.22 3.97
C SER A 78 -10.98 2.28 4.96
N ALA A 79 -10.27 1.80 5.98
CA ALA A 79 -10.85 0.98 7.03
C ALA A 79 -11.83 1.77 7.90
N LEU A 80 -11.43 2.95 8.38
CA LEU A 80 -12.25 3.78 9.26
C LEU A 80 -13.53 4.26 8.56
N SER A 81 -13.45 4.70 7.31
CA SER A 81 -14.63 5.16 6.55
C SER A 81 -15.72 4.09 6.41
N LYS A 82 -15.35 2.80 6.44
CA LYS A 82 -16.30 1.66 6.37
C LYS A 82 -16.93 1.32 7.71
N VAL A 83 -16.23 1.59 8.82
CA VAL A 83 -16.66 1.20 10.18
C VAL A 83 -17.33 2.37 10.91
N ASP A 84 -16.76 3.57 10.82
CA ASP A 84 -17.30 4.81 11.38
C ASP A 84 -17.00 5.99 10.46
N TYR A 85 -17.95 6.28 9.57
CA TYR A 85 -17.83 7.35 8.60
C TYR A 85 -17.76 8.74 9.25
N ASN A 86 -18.45 8.97 10.37
CA ASN A 86 -18.43 10.27 11.04
C ASN A 86 -17.05 10.52 11.65
N ALA A 87 -16.48 9.53 12.35
CA ALA A 87 -15.12 9.62 12.87
C ALA A 87 -14.09 9.80 11.73
N TYR A 88 -14.27 9.13 10.60
CA TYR A 88 -13.44 9.34 9.42
C TYR A 88 -13.48 10.80 8.95
N VAL A 89 -14.67 11.40 8.81
CA VAL A 89 -14.81 12.81 8.40
C VAL A 89 -14.14 13.75 9.42
N ASP A 90 -14.41 13.54 10.71
CA ASP A 90 -13.91 14.39 11.79
C ASP A 90 -12.38 14.36 11.87
N ILE A 91 -11.77 13.16 11.85
CA ILE A 91 -10.31 13.01 11.88
C ILE A 91 -9.68 13.53 10.59
N SER A 92 -10.30 13.23 9.44
CA SER A 92 -9.80 13.68 8.14
C SER A 92 -9.84 15.20 7.99
N ALA A 93 -10.63 15.92 8.80
CA ALA A 93 -10.61 17.39 8.84
C ALA A 93 -9.22 17.94 9.23
N GLY A 94 -8.45 17.20 10.02
CA GLY A 94 -7.09 17.57 10.45
C GLY A 94 -6.00 17.40 9.38
N ILE A 95 -6.31 16.78 8.23
CA ILE A 95 -5.35 16.60 7.13
C ILE A 95 -5.05 17.97 6.49
N SER A 96 -3.75 18.28 6.38
CA SER A 96 -3.26 19.51 5.76
C SER A 96 -3.64 19.64 4.28
N ASP A 97 -3.76 20.87 3.79
CA ASP A 97 -4.09 21.14 2.39
C ASP A 97 -3.06 20.57 1.40
N SER A 98 -1.78 20.46 1.79
CA SER A 98 -0.76 19.81 0.97
C SER A 98 -1.04 18.32 0.78
N VAL A 99 -1.31 17.60 1.86
CA VAL A 99 -1.64 16.17 1.79
C VAL A 99 -2.93 15.95 1.00
N ARG A 100 -3.94 16.82 1.17
CA ARG A 100 -5.18 16.75 0.36
C ARG A 100 -4.92 16.89 -1.14
N ARG A 101 -4.00 17.79 -1.54
CA ARG A 101 -3.61 17.94 -2.95
C ARG A 101 -2.92 16.69 -3.48
N ASP A 102 -2.08 16.06 -2.67
CA ASP A 102 -1.38 14.83 -3.07
C ASP A 102 -2.35 13.66 -3.25
N LEU A 103 -3.27 13.47 -2.30
CA LEU A 103 -4.34 12.47 -2.40
C LEU A 103 -5.25 12.73 -3.62
N LYS A 104 -5.55 13.99 -3.91
CA LYS A 104 -6.30 14.37 -5.11
C LYS A 104 -5.51 14.05 -6.39
N ASN A 105 -4.22 14.36 -6.42
CA ASN A 105 -3.36 14.07 -7.56
C ASN A 105 -3.28 12.56 -7.84
N GLU A 106 -3.20 11.73 -6.80
CA GLU A 106 -3.29 10.27 -6.93
C GLU A 106 -4.62 9.85 -7.54
N SER A 107 -5.75 10.33 -7.00
CA SER A 107 -7.07 10.00 -7.51
C SER A 107 -7.21 10.38 -8.99
N GLU A 108 -6.76 11.57 -9.39
CA GLU A 108 -6.80 12.04 -10.76
C GLU A 108 -5.85 11.26 -11.68
N PHE A 109 -4.74 10.76 -11.14
CA PHE A 109 -3.84 9.87 -11.88
C PHE A 109 -4.55 8.54 -12.20
N TRP A 110 -5.13 7.87 -11.22
CA TRP A 110 -5.75 6.56 -11.41
C TRP A 110 -7.06 6.59 -12.20
N GLN A 111 -7.82 7.69 -12.16
CA GLN A 111 -9.00 7.90 -13.02
C GLN A 111 -8.68 7.76 -14.52
N LYS A 112 -7.44 8.05 -14.95
CA LYS A 112 -7.01 7.86 -16.34
C LYS A 112 -6.93 6.38 -16.76
N TYR A 113 -6.93 5.47 -15.79
CA TYR A 113 -6.70 4.03 -15.97
C TYR A 113 -7.88 3.15 -15.50
N GLU A 114 -8.86 3.69 -14.77
CA GLU A 114 -10.03 3.00 -14.16
C GLU A 114 -10.73 1.97 -15.08
N GLY A 115 -10.91 2.31 -16.37
CA GLY A 115 -11.63 1.44 -17.32
C GLY A 115 -10.94 0.11 -17.67
N LYS A 116 -9.67 -0.12 -17.24
CA LYS A 116 -8.91 -1.36 -17.50
C LYS A 116 -8.38 -2.06 -16.25
N ILE A 117 -8.53 -1.45 -15.07
CA ILE A 117 -7.98 -1.96 -13.80
C ILE A 117 -8.72 -3.22 -13.29
N ASN A 118 -10.03 -3.34 -13.55
CA ASN A 118 -10.88 -4.36 -12.92
C ASN A 118 -10.64 -5.82 -13.37
N GLU A 119 -10.06 -6.06 -14.55
CA GLU A 119 -9.94 -7.43 -15.08
C GLU A 119 -8.57 -8.08 -14.77
N ILE A 120 -7.46 -7.33 -14.85
CA ILE A 120 -6.11 -7.92 -14.83
C ILE A 120 -5.51 -8.02 -13.42
N SER A 121 -5.79 -7.07 -12.54
CA SER A 121 -5.30 -7.12 -11.13
C SER A 121 -5.79 -8.38 -10.40
N ASN A 122 -6.99 -8.87 -10.72
CA ASN A 122 -7.56 -10.09 -10.15
C ASN A 122 -6.89 -11.38 -10.66
N GLU A 123 -6.39 -11.41 -11.91
CA GLU A 123 -5.75 -12.59 -12.50
C GLU A 123 -4.29 -12.77 -12.07
N PHE A 124 -3.54 -11.66 -11.94
CA PHE A 124 -2.14 -11.72 -11.51
C PHE A 124 -2.03 -12.12 -10.03
N ASN A 125 -2.86 -11.49 -9.18
CA ASN A 125 -2.93 -11.80 -7.74
C ASN A 125 -3.30 -13.28 -7.50
N ASN A 126 -4.30 -13.80 -8.24
CA ASN A 126 -4.66 -15.22 -8.18
C ASN A 126 -3.53 -16.16 -8.61
N SER A 127 -2.70 -15.78 -9.59
CA SER A 127 -1.62 -16.65 -10.08
C SER A 127 -0.44 -16.70 -9.10
N TYR A 128 -0.08 -15.58 -8.49
CA TYR A 128 0.95 -15.51 -7.44
C TYR A 128 0.53 -16.26 -6.17
N LEU A 129 -0.70 -16.06 -5.70
CA LEU A 129 -1.24 -16.75 -4.52
C LEU A 129 -1.35 -18.27 -4.74
N LYS A 130 -1.80 -18.71 -5.93
CA LYS A 130 -1.87 -20.13 -6.29
C LYS A 130 -0.50 -20.78 -6.41
N ALA A 131 0.49 -20.08 -6.98
CA ALA A 131 1.85 -20.60 -7.11
C ALA A 131 2.54 -20.79 -5.75
N ASN A 132 2.15 -20.00 -4.74
CA ASN A 132 2.69 -20.06 -3.38
C ASN A 132 1.78 -20.78 -2.37
N GLY A 133 0.75 -21.50 -2.84
CA GLY A 133 -0.10 -22.34 -1.98
C GLY A 133 -1.02 -21.59 -1.02
N VAL A 134 -1.27 -20.30 -1.25
CA VAL A 134 -2.18 -19.48 -0.43
C VAL A 134 -3.61 -19.69 -0.92
N THR A 135 -4.43 -20.33 -0.09
CA THR A 135 -5.86 -20.65 -0.37
C THR A 135 -6.83 -19.52 -0.04
N GLU A 136 -6.37 -18.41 0.55
CA GLU A 136 -7.23 -17.27 0.89
C GLU A 136 -7.19 -16.20 -0.20
N GLY A 137 -8.34 -16.04 -0.87
CA GLY A 137 -8.53 -15.06 -1.93
C GLY A 137 -8.66 -13.64 -1.38
N THR A 138 -7.89 -12.72 -1.97
CA THR A 138 -8.16 -11.29 -2.30
C THR A 138 -9.11 -10.41 -1.46
N GLN A 139 -9.40 -10.75 -0.20
CA GLN A 139 -10.02 -9.87 0.77
C GLN A 139 -9.25 -9.89 2.08
N SER A 140 -8.05 -9.30 2.08
CA SER A 140 -7.44 -8.82 3.31
C SER A 140 -6.70 -7.54 2.98
N TYR A 141 -7.41 -6.42 3.13
CA TYR A 141 -6.79 -5.11 3.38
C TYR A 141 -6.90 -4.74 4.87
N GLY A 142 -7.54 -5.60 5.67
CA GLY A 142 -7.78 -5.40 7.10
C GLY A 142 -6.56 -5.78 7.94
N LYS A 143 -5.85 -6.86 7.58
CA LYS A 143 -4.72 -7.36 8.39
C LYS A 143 -3.57 -6.35 8.43
N MET A 144 -3.31 -5.58 7.37
CA MET A 144 -2.34 -4.48 7.42
C MET A 144 -2.72 -3.45 8.51
N VAL A 145 -3.99 -3.09 8.62
CA VAL A 145 -4.48 -2.17 9.67
C VAL A 145 -4.36 -2.80 11.06
N ASP A 146 -4.68 -4.09 11.20
CA ASP A 146 -4.49 -4.81 12.47
C ASP A 146 -3.02 -4.83 12.92
N LEU A 147 -2.09 -5.00 11.98
CA LEU A 147 -0.65 -4.94 12.24
C LEU A 147 -0.20 -3.54 12.68
N LEU A 148 -0.73 -2.47 12.05
CA LEU A 148 -0.48 -1.10 12.49
C LEU A 148 -0.99 -0.86 13.91
N LEU A 149 -2.23 -1.26 14.22
CA LEU A 149 -2.81 -1.10 15.55
C LEU A 149 -2.01 -1.86 16.60
N THR A 150 -1.67 -3.12 16.32
CA THR A 150 -0.83 -3.96 17.19
C THR A 150 0.55 -3.33 17.42
N TYR A 151 1.17 -2.79 16.37
CA TYR A 151 2.46 -2.11 16.48
C TYR A 151 2.39 -0.93 17.43
N TYR A 152 1.36 -0.08 17.31
CA TYR A 152 1.20 1.09 18.18
C TYR A 152 0.71 0.77 19.59
N GLU A 153 0.06 -0.37 19.80
CA GLU A 153 -0.22 -0.89 21.13
C GLU A 153 1.07 -1.35 21.84
N LEU A 154 1.95 -2.05 21.12
CA LEU A 154 3.22 -2.55 21.65
C LEU A 154 4.30 -1.47 21.77
N TYR A 155 4.28 -0.49 20.87
CA TYR A 155 5.26 0.61 20.78
C TYR A 155 4.53 1.96 20.69
N PRO A 156 3.99 2.47 21.82
CA PRO A 156 3.26 3.73 21.82
C PRO A 156 4.12 4.90 21.32
N TYR A 157 3.46 5.88 20.67
CA TYR A 157 4.09 7.17 20.39
C TYR A 157 4.52 7.82 21.71
N ASN A 158 5.82 8.13 21.84
CA ASN A 158 6.35 8.99 22.90
C ASN A 158 6.21 10.47 22.50
#